data_AF-A0A932AAL1-F1
#
_entry.id   AF-A0A932AAL1-F1
#
_cell.length_a   1.000
_cell.length_b   1.000
_cell.length_c   1.000
_cell.angle_alpha   90.00
_cell.angle_beta   90.00
_cell.angle_gamma   90.00
#
_symmetry.space_group_name_H-M   'P 1'
#
loop_
_entity.id
_entity.type
_entity.pdbx_description
1 polymer ?
#
loop_
_entity_poly.entity_id
_entity_poly.type
_entity_poly.pdbx_seq_one_letter_code
_entity_poly.pdbx_strand_id
1 'polypeptide(L)'
;MRPLLLCSVAIVLFLLPASLAAAQCTLDQTDPSVTICQPADATVTSPVRIVAGSNSTSPVQVMQVYLDRTKVYEVNGSSVDTTLAMTDGAHRLTVQGKNQAGVFFNKTINITVGSGAPPPCSPATDPGVAICEPTSGATVASPVRVVATSRSSSSAVTVMQIYVDGLKKYEVNAPAIDTSLAMTAGTHKLTVQAVNAANQVFKTTENITVGSGGGGGDLTNIKHIIFYMQENRPFDQYFGRMGTYRANKGNNDSFDALPLNASLPDYNDGRFVSPYHLTTACHENLSPGWNESNFSYHNGANDYFMKASGSIPSSIDPQGTRAMGYYDWNDLPYYYELAWQYGTSDRWFSSIMAPTVPNRMYLFAGTSFGHIRPDPAPAGGWTPKTIFRELSEKGVSWKYYYQDSSVFLADWADWSTQQNKVVNIAQYYTDLQNGTLPAVVFIERASQLNLDEHPTQNLQKGAANTKKLIDALQASSAWSSSVFILTFDEGGGFYDHVAPQPAVKPDGIAPMWRSTDIKADFDRTGFRVPLIVVSPWVKPHIVSHVVRDSTAILKLISVRFGLTPLTARVSAQDDMTEMFDFLSPPRLGIPALPAQPTSLVCDKTKEKAPGF
;
A
#
# COMPACT_ATOMS: atom_id res chain seq x y z
N MET A 1 20.85 60.77 -46.81
CA MET A 1 19.42 60.67 -46.49
C MET A 1 19.22 59.30 -45.82
N ARG A 2 19.27 59.25 -44.48
CA ARG A 2 18.19 58.85 -43.53
C ARG A 2 17.74 57.36 -43.59
N PRO A 3 17.48 56.67 -42.45
CA PRO A 3 18.07 56.81 -41.11
C PRO A 3 18.42 55.48 -40.39
N LEU A 4 19.07 55.62 -39.22
CA LEU A 4 19.34 54.62 -38.18
C LEU A 4 18.05 53.98 -37.61
N LEU A 5 18.13 52.71 -37.20
CA LEU A 5 17.33 52.15 -36.11
C LEU A 5 18.27 51.36 -35.17
N LEU A 6 18.48 51.87 -33.95
CA LEU A 6 19.07 51.12 -32.83
C LEU A 6 18.02 50.14 -32.30
N CYS A 7 18.37 48.86 -32.19
CA CYS A 7 17.57 47.86 -31.49
C CYS A 7 18.19 47.62 -30.11
N SER A 8 17.53 48.12 -29.06
CA SER A 8 17.90 47.86 -27.67
C SER A 8 17.53 46.43 -27.27
N VAL A 9 18.52 45.61 -26.98
CA VAL A 9 18.32 44.30 -26.33
C VAL A 9 18.25 44.52 -24.82
N ALA A 10 17.07 44.46 -24.25
CA ALA A 10 16.88 44.41 -22.80
C ALA A 10 17.16 42.99 -22.31
N ILE A 11 18.28 42.80 -21.60
CA ILE A 11 18.54 41.60 -20.82
C ILE A 11 17.68 41.67 -19.56
N VAL A 12 16.62 40.88 -19.50
CA VAL A 12 15.85 40.65 -18.27
C VAL A 12 16.63 39.66 -17.43
N LEU A 13 17.37 40.16 -16.45
CA LEU A 13 18.05 39.37 -15.43
C LEU A 13 16.99 38.86 -14.46
N PHE A 14 16.60 37.58 -14.57
CA PHE A 14 15.78 36.93 -13.55
C PHE A 14 16.63 36.77 -12.28
N LEU A 15 16.37 37.61 -11.27
CA LEU A 15 16.81 37.40 -9.90
C LEU A 15 16.08 36.15 -9.37
N LEU A 16 16.77 35.03 -9.34
CA LEU A 16 16.38 33.86 -8.52
C LEU A 16 16.33 34.30 -7.05
N PRO A 17 15.30 33.92 -6.27
CA PRO A 17 15.33 34.14 -4.84
C PRO A 17 16.50 33.33 -4.25
N ALA A 18 17.35 34.02 -3.48
CA ALA A 18 18.45 33.40 -2.77
C ALA A 18 17.93 32.20 -1.97
N SER A 19 18.49 31.02 -2.22
CA SER A 19 18.35 29.90 -1.30
C SER A 19 18.93 30.34 0.04
N LEU A 20 18.15 30.19 1.11
CA LEU A 20 18.68 30.22 2.46
C LEU A 20 19.63 29.02 2.57
N ALA A 21 20.93 29.28 2.40
CA ALA A 21 21.98 28.30 2.64
C ALA A 21 21.89 27.86 4.10
N ALA A 22 21.60 26.57 4.33
CA ALA A 22 21.68 25.97 5.65
C ALA A 22 23.10 26.19 6.21
N ALA A 23 23.20 26.60 7.49
CA ALA A 23 24.48 26.77 8.16
C ALA A 23 25.31 25.47 8.04
N GLN A 24 26.51 25.58 7.45
CA GLN A 24 27.41 24.44 7.29
C GLN A 24 27.94 23.98 8.66
N CYS A 25 27.91 22.67 8.87
CA CYS A 25 28.42 21.99 10.06
C CYS A 25 29.96 21.99 10.06
N THR A 26 30.59 22.84 10.88
CA THR A 26 32.06 22.86 11.03
C THR A 26 32.50 21.67 11.87
N LEU A 27 33.14 20.67 11.24
CA LEU A 27 33.55 19.43 11.91
C LEU A 27 34.81 19.63 12.77
N ASP A 28 34.85 18.97 13.92
CA ASP A 28 36.05 18.70 14.71
C ASP A 28 37.09 17.98 13.83
N GLN A 29 38.31 18.50 13.83
CA GLN A 29 39.42 18.01 13.00
C GLN A 29 40.20 16.87 13.66
N THR A 30 39.82 16.47 14.88
CA THR A 30 40.37 15.28 15.55
C THR A 30 39.94 14.01 14.82
N ASP A 31 40.85 13.05 14.65
CA ASP A 31 40.57 11.74 14.06
C ASP A 31 40.67 10.62 15.12
N PRO A 32 39.63 9.80 15.33
CA PRO A 32 38.28 9.94 14.80
C PRO A 32 37.38 10.78 15.73
N SER A 33 36.48 11.59 15.17
CA SER A 33 35.55 12.42 15.95
C SER A 33 34.16 12.52 15.34
N VAL A 34 33.16 12.81 16.19
CA VAL A 34 31.81 13.21 15.81
C VAL A 34 31.58 14.64 16.29
N THR A 35 30.98 15.46 15.43
CA THR A 35 30.51 16.81 15.75
C THR A 35 29.01 16.86 15.65
N ILE A 36 28.33 17.23 16.73
CA ILE A 36 26.89 17.53 16.72
C ILE A 36 26.75 19.04 16.48
N CYS A 37 26.24 19.40 15.31
CA CYS A 37 26.04 20.78 14.86
C CYS A 37 24.66 21.32 15.20
N GLN A 38 23.65 20.45 15.28
CA GLN A 38 22.35 20.77 15.86
C GLN A 38 21.88 19.61 16.75
N PRO A 39 21.24 19.89 17.90
CA PRO A 39 20.93 21.23 18.40
C PRO A 39 22.16 21.98 18.97
N ALA A 40 22.17 23.31 18.79
CA ALA A 40 23.22 24.19 19.30
C ALA A 40 22.99 24.62 20.76
N ASP A 41 21.72 24.60 21.19
CA ASP A 41 21.29 25.01 22.53
C ASP A 41 21.06 23.82 23.46
N ALA A 42 21.31 24.02 24.76
CA ALA A 42 21.00 23.04 25.80
C ALA A 42 19.49 22.92 26.08
N THR A 43 18.65 23.75 25.47
CA THR A 43 17.17 23.68 25.57
C THR A 43 16.54 23.77 24.18
N VAL A 44 15.71 22.79 23.83
CA VAL A 44 15.08 22.64 22.52
C VAL A 44 13.62 22.27 22.66
N THR A 45 12.84 22.36 21.58
CA THR A 45 11.44 21.91 21.53
C THR A 45 11.32 20.69 20.63
N SER A 46 10.42 19.77 20.98
CA SER A 46 10.09 18.62 20.12
C SER A 46 9.24 19.07 18.92
N PRO A 47 9.46 18.55 17.70
CA PRO A 47 10.48 17.56 17.35
C PRO A 47 11.86 18.21 17.16
N VAL A 48 12.91 17.56 17.67
CA VAL A 48 14.29 18.08 17.71
C VAL A 48 15.03 17.71 16.43
N ARG A 49 15.51 18.70 15.68
CA ARG A 49 16.39 18.49 14.52
C ARG A 49 17.84 18.21 14.99
N ILE A 50 18.42 17.14 14.48
CA ILE A 50 19.75 16.65 14.79
C ILE A 50 20.58 16.66 13.51
N VAL A 51 21.61 17.50 13.51
CA VAL A 51 22.59 17.58 12.43
C VAL A 51 23.94 17.25 13.01
N ALA A 52 24.62 16.24 12.48
CA ALA A 52 25.95 15.86 12.93
C ALA A 52 26.79 15.30 11.78
N GLY A 53 28.10 15.47 11.88
CA GLY A 53 29.06 14.89 10.93
C GLY A 53 30.27 14.30 11.65
N SER A 54 31.01 13.45 10.97
CA SER A 54 32.22 12.81 11.49
C SER A 54 33.47 13.17 10.72
N ASN A 55 34.60 13.21 11.40
CA ASN A 55 35.93 13.26 10.79
C ASN A 55 36.68 11.98 11.15
N SER A 56 37.11 11.20 10.15
CA SER A 56 38.01 10.06 10.38
C SER A 56 38.85 9.74 9.14
N THR A 57 40.10 9.30 9.34
CA THR A 57 40.96 8.81 8.26
C THR A 57 40.53 7.45 7.72
N SER A 58 39.83 6.65 8.52
CA SER A 58 39.16 5.43 8.06
C SER A 58 37.71 5.76 7.66
N PRO A 59 37.23 5.35 6.46
CA PRO A 59 35.89 5.69 6.00
C PRO A 59 34.80 5.32 7.00
N VAL A 60 33.94 6.28 7.33
CA VAL A 60 32.80 6.08 8.24
C VAL A 60 31.67 5.40 7.48
N GLN A 61 31.25 4.23 7.95
CA GLN A 61 30.23 3.40 7.30
C GLN A 61 28.82 3.78 7.76
N VAL A 62 28.68 4.14 9.04
CA VAL A 62 27.37 4.40 9.65
C VAL A 62 27.47 5.47 10.73
N MET A 63 26.42 6.29 10.81
CA MET A 63 26.14 7.23 11.89
C MET A 63 24.86 6.80 12.60
N GLN A 64 24.91 6.72 13.93
CA GLN A 64 23.82 6.28 14.80
C GLN A 64 23.47 7.38 15.79
N VAL A 65 22.18 7.58 16.04
CA VAL A 65 21.68 8.51 17.06
C VAL A 65 21.04 7.71 18.18
N TYR A 66 21.45 8.02 19.41
CA TYR A 66 20.90 7.44 20.62
C TYR A 66 20.26 8.54 21.47
N LEU A 67 19.04 8.27 21.93
CA LEU A 67 18.34 9.07 22.92
C LEU A 67 18.25 8.25 24.20
N ASP A 68 18.76 8.80 25.31
CA ASP A 68 18.79 8.14 26.62
C ASP A 68 19.34 6.72 26.59
N ARG A 69 20.42 6.54 25.82
CA ARG A 69 21.14 5.26 25.58
C ARG A 69 20.39 4.27 24.67
N THR A 70 19.23 4.62 24.15
CA THR A 70 18.48 3.80 23.19
C THR A 70 18.75 4.30 21.78
N LYS A 71 19.15 3.40 20.85
CA LYS A 71 19.33 3.76 19.45
C LYS A 71 17.97 4.08 18.83
N VAL A 72 17.81 5.29 18.31
CA VAL A 72 16.55 5.81 17.76
C VAL A 72 16.63 6.11 16.28
N TYR A 73 17.84 6.27 15.73
CA TYR A 73 18.05 6.53 14.30
C TYR A 73 19.42 6.00 13.85
N GLU A 74 19.52 5.63 12.58
CA GLU A 74 20.76 5.16 11.94
C GLU A 74 20.75 5.53 10.46
N VAL A 75 21.91 5.92 9.92
CA VAL A 75 22.10 6.22 8.50
C VAL A 75 23.46 5.75 8.03
N ASN A 76 23.53 5.19 6.82
CA ASN A 76 24.80 4.85 6.18
C ASN A 76 25.46 6.14 5.67
N GLY A 77 26.70 6.37 6.08
CA GLY A 77 27.47 7.57 5.73
C GLY A 77 28.19 8.19 6.92
N SER A 78 28.85 9.32 6.67
CA SER A 78 29.67 10.07 7.63
C SER A 78 28.93 11.27 8.24
N SER A 79 27.63 11.41 8.01
CA SER A 79 26.81 12.49 8.56
C SER A 79 25.35 12.08 8.75
N VAL A 80 24.62 12.84 9.56
CA VAL A 80 23.19 12.68 9.83
C VAL A 80 22.52 14.05 9.85
N ASP A 81 21.34 14.15 9.24
CA ASP A 81 20.40 15.27 9.32
C ASP A 81 19.00 14.66 9.44
N THR A 82 18.43 14.69 10.64
CA THR A 82 17.14 14.05 10.95
C THR A 82 16.37 14.87 11.98
N THR A 83 15.07 14.61 12.14
CA THR A 83 14.26 15.22 13.20
C THR A 83 13.61 14.13 14.03
N LEU A 84 13.73 14.21 15.36
CA LEU A 84 13.21 13.21 16.28
C LEU A 84 12.18 13.82 17.24
N ALA A 85 11.03 13.17 17.37
CA ALA A 85 10.11 13.46 18.46
C ALA A 85 10.72 12.99 19.79
N MET A 86 10.82 13.91 20.75
CA MET A 86 11.32 13.66 22.10
C MET A 86 10.26 14.11 23.11
N THR A 87 10.19 13.44 24.26
CA THR A 87 9.32 13.88 25.38
C THR A 87 9.89 15.13 26.03
N ASP A 88 9.08 15.83 26.82
CA ASP A 88 9.60 16.92 27.65
C ASP A 88 10.51 16.36 28.75
N GLY A 89 11.61 17.07 29.03
CA GLY A 89 12.55 16.72 30.09
C GLY A 89 14.01 16.74 29.64
N ALA A 90 14.90 16.40 30.58
CA ALA A 90 16.31 16.28 30.29
C ALA A 90 16.59 14.97 29.55
N HIS A 91 17.18 15.07 28.37
CA HIS A 91 17.54 13.96 27.50
C HIS A 91 19.05 13.94 27.23
N ARG A 92 19.58 12.73 27.16
CA ARG A 92 20.96 12.46 26.76
C ARG A 92 21.00 12.07 25.29
N LEU A 93 21.47 12.98 24.43
CA LEU A 93 21.61 12.77 23.00
C LEU A 93 23.06 12.36 22.68
N THR A 94 23.24 11.16 22.13
CA THR A 94 24.55 10.67 21.66
C THR A 94 24.49 10.40 20.16
N VAL A 95 25.44 10.96 19.40
CA VAL A 95 25.67 10.59 18.00
C VAL A 95 26.97 9.79 17.91
N GLN A 96 26.93 8.61 17.31
CA GLN A 96 28.04 7.67 17.21
C GLN A 96 28.33 7.32 15.76
N GLY A 97 29.59 7.44 15.34
CA GLY A 97 30.09 6.92 14.07
C GLY A 97 30.80 5.57 14.24
N LYS A 98 30.72 4.71 13.22
CA LYS A 98 31.54 3.51 13.10
C LYS A 98 32.32 3.55 11.79
N ASN A 99 33.64 3.47 11.86
CA ASN A 99 34.47 3.40 10.65
C ASN A 99 34.69 1.96 10.16
N GLN A 100 35.25 1.85 8.96
CA GLN A 100 35.53 0.59 8.28
C GLN A 100 36.54 -0.30 9.03
N ALA A 101 37.38 0.29 9.89
CA ALA A 101 38.23 -0.44 10.81
C ALA A 101 37.47 -1.02 12.03
N GLY A 102 36.15 -0.79 12.14
CA GLY A 102 35.31 -1.26 13.23
C GLY A 102 35.37 -0.41 14.49
N VAL A 103 36.08 0.74 14.45
CA VAL A 103 36.22 1.64 15.58
C VAL A 103 34.98 2.51 15.72
N PHE A 104 34.43 2.56 16.94
CA PHE A 104 33.33 3.43 17.29
C PHE A 104 33.84 4.68 18.01
N PHE A 105 33.28 5.83 17.65
CA PHE A 105 33.57 7.11 18.27
C PHE A 105 32.28 7.93 18.32
N ASN A 106 32.09 8.75 19.35
CA ASN A 106 30.81 9.41 19.58
C ASN A 106 30.99 10.80 20.19
N LYS A 107 29.91 11.59 20.08
CA LYS A 107 29.71 12.82 20.83
C LYS A 107 28.41 12.70 21.58
N THR A 108 28.41 13.09 22.84
CA THR A 108 27.19 13.18 23.66
C THR A 108 26.99 14.63 24.08
N ILE A 109 25.75 15.10 23.97
CA ILE A 109 25.29 16.34 24.57
C ILE A 109 24.06 16.05 25.44
N ASN A 110 23.88 16.84 26.49
CA ASN A 110 22.64 16.84 27.24
C ASN A 110 21.78 17.97 26.70
N ILE A 111 20.54 17.67 26.36
CA ILE A 111 19.55 18.63 25.90
C ILE A 111 18.37 18.56 26.85
N THR A 112 17.79 19.70 27.17
CA THR A 112 16.50 19.77 27.84
C THR A 112 15.47 20.02 26.77
N VAL A 113 14.60 19.04 26.53
CA VAL A 113 13.43 19.28 25.71
C VAL A 113 12.47 20.04 26.61
N GLY A 114 12.41 21.35 26.43
CA GLY A 114 11.44 22.16 27.16
C GLY A 114 10.05 21.83 26.64
N SER A 115 9.07 21.82 27.54
CA SER A 115 7.70 22.18 27.12
C SER A 115 7.85 23.40 26.24
N GLY A 116 7.31 23.38 25.03
CA GLY A 116 7.35 24.53 24.13
C GLY A 116 7.13 25.81 24.93
N ALA A 117 7.82 26.89 24.55
CA ALA A 117 7.72 28.21 25.19
C ALA A 117 6.34 28.42 25.83
N PRO A 118 6.24 28.88 27.11
CA PRO A 118 5.00 28.90 27.86
C PRO A 118 3.87 29.34 26.94
N PRO A 119 2.76 28.58 26.86
CA PRO A 119 1.71 28.86 25.90
C PRO A 119 1.36 30.34 25.97
N PRO A 120 1.18 31.04 24.84
CA PRO A 120 1.14 32.52 24.80
C PRO A 120 -0.06 33.14 25.53
N CYS A 121 -0.84 32.35 26.27
CA CYS A 121 -2.08 32.78 26.91
C CYS A 121 -2.14 32.41 28.41
N SER A 122 -2.80 33.27 29.18
CA SER A 122 -3.10 33.09 30.60
C SER A 122 -4.61 33.00 30.83
N PRO A 123 -5.08 32.20 31.80
CA PRO A 123 -6.49 32.17 32.17
C PRO A 123 -7.04 33.54 32.57
N ALA A 124 -8.21 33.87 32.04
CA ALA A 124 -8.91 35.12 32.33
C ALA A 124 -9.47 35.19 33.77
N THR A 125 -9.65 34.02 34.42
CA THR A 125 -10.14 33.90 35.80
C THR A 125 -9.16 33.13 36.66
N ASP A 126 -9.26 33.32 37.97
CA ASP A 126 -8.50 32.59 38.99
C ASP A 126 -9.49 32.05 40.04
N PRO A 127 -9.79 30.73 40.06
CA PRO A 127 -9.22 29.70 39.20
C PRO A 127 -9.77 29.72 37.75
N GLY A 128 -8.99 29.25 36.78
CA GLY A 128 -9.37 29.24 35.37
C GLY A 128 -8.46 28.41 34.46
N VAL A 129 -8.97 28.05 33.28
CA VAL A 129 -8.24 27.41 32.18
C VAL A 129 -8.23 28.35 30.97
N ALA A 130 -7.13 28.40 30.23
CA ALA A 130 -7.10 29.00 28.89
C ALA A 130 -6.64 27.97 27.87
N ILE A 131 -7.36 27.88 26.75
CA ILE A 131 -6.95 27.12 25.57
C ILE A 131 -6.21 28.11 24.67
N CYS A 132 -4.89 27.95 24.53
CA CYS A 132 -4.06 28.83 23.72
C CYS A 132 -4.05 28.41 22.25
N GLU A 133 -4.17 27.10 22.00
CA GLU A 133 -4.31 26.53 20.67
C GLU A 133 -5.22 25.29 20.77
N PRO A 134 -6.14 25.07 19.82
CA PRO A 134 -6.55 26.00 18.77
C PRO A 134 -7.36 27.19 19.31
N THR A 135 -7.37 28.32 18.60
CA THR A 135 -8.21 29.49 18.96
C THR A 135 -9.70 29.19 18.74
N SER A 136 -10.57 29.92 19.45
CA SER A 136 -12.02 29.81 19.29
C SER A 136 -12.45 29.96 17.82
N GLY A 137 -13.21 29.01 17.30
CA GLY A 137 -13.68 29.01 15.91
C GLY A 137 -12.62 28.67 14.87
N ALA A 138 -11.39 28.30 15.28
CA ALA A 138 -10.32 27.97 14.34
C ALA A 138 -10.68 26.76 13.48
N THR A 139 -10.21 26.79 12.23
CA THR A 139 -10.15 25.62 11.36
C THR A 139 -8.75 25.04 11.41
N VAL A 140 -8.59 23.80 11.88
CA VAL A 140 -7.29 23.16 12.16
C VAL A 140 -7.19 21.77 11.55
N ALA A 141 -5.98 21.31 11.23
CA ALA A 141 -5.75 19.96 10.71
C ALA A 141 -5.72 18.91 11.85
N SER A 142 -6.06 17.68 11.53
CA SER A 142 -5.78 16.52 12.40
C SER A 142 -4.37 15.99 12.14
N PRO A 143 -3.58 15.62 13.17
CA PRO A 143 -3.93 15.70 14.59
C PRO A 143 -3.94 17.15 15.11
N VAL A 144 -4.96 17.49 15.87
CA VAL A 144 -5.15 18.83 16.43
C VAL A 144 -4.20 19.02 17.59
N ARG A 145 -3.25 19.95 17.46
CA ARG A 145 -2.43 20.39 18.58
C ARG A 145 -3.30 21.19 19.56
N VAL A 146 -3.36 20.72 20.79
CA VAL A 146 -4.06 21.36 21.92
C VAL A 146 -3.03 21.84 22.91
N VAL A 147 -2.99 23.16 23.08
CA VAL A 147 -2.13 23.83 24.05
C VAL A 147 -3.02 24.58 25.03
N ALA A 148 -2.88 24.31 26.33
CA ALA A 148 -3.70 24.94 27.36
C ALA A 148 -2.92 25.17 28.66
N THR A 149 -3.30 26.21 29.40
CA THR A 149 -2.73 26.54 30.72
C THR A 149 -3.84 26.68 31.75
N SER A 150 -3.51 26.46 33.02
CA SER A 150 -4.42 26.64 34.14
C SER A 150 -3.84 27.58 35.21
N ARG A 151 -4.72 28.21 35.97
CA ARG A 151 -4.39 29.12 37.08
C ARG A 151 -5.31 28.80 38.25
N SER A 152 -4.75 28.67 39.44
CA SER A 152 -5.47 28.51 40.71
C SER A 152 -4.54 28.93 41.84
N SER A 153 -4.63 30.20 42.27
CA SER A 153 -3.74 30.75 43.30
C SER A 153 -4.02 30.25 44.70
N SER A 154 -5.24 29.78 44.96
CA SER A 154 -5.68 29.27 46.26
C SER A 154 -5.35 27.79 46.50
N SER A 155 -5.09 27.01 45.44
CA SER A 155 -4.84 25.57 45.52
C SER A 155 -4.16 25.06 44.25
N ALA A 156 -3.12 24.23 44.39
CA ALA A 156 -2.35 23.73 43.25
C ALA A 156 -3.22 22.88 42.31
N VAL A 157 -3.07 23.08 40.99
CA VAL A 157 -3.71 22.23 39.98
C VAL A 157 -3.04 20.87 39.98
N THR A 158 -3.83 19.81 40.18
CA THR A 158 -3.33 18.43 40.28
C THR A 158 -3.49 17.66 38.97
N VAL A 159 -4.49 18.01 38.15
CA VAL A 159 -4.74 17.34 36.87
C VAL A 159 -5.38 18.29 35.86
N MET A 160 -5.00 18.15 34.60
CA MET A 160 -5.70 18.71 33.45
C MET A 160 -6.14 17.60 32.48
N GLN A 161 -7.29 17.78 31.84
CA GLN A 161 -7.95 16.80 30.98
C GLN A 161 -8.46 17.47 29.71
N ILE A 162 -8.40 16.77 28.58
CA ILE A 162 -9.05 17.17 27.33
C ILE A 162 -10.25 16.28 27.07
N TYR A 163 -11.38 16.91 26.73
CA TYR A 163 -12.60 16.27 26.24
C TYR A 163 -12.92 16.77 24.83
N VAL A 164 -13.29 15.85 23.95
CA VAL A 164 -13.81 16.14 22.59
C VAL A 164 -15.23 15.63 22.53
N ASP A 165 -16.19 16.52 22.25
CA ASP A 165 -17.63 16.23 22.20
C ASP A 165 -18.16 15.53 23.46
N GLY A 166 -17.58 15.90 24.62
CA GLY A 166 -17.93 15.33 25.92
C GLY A 166 -17.21 14.04 26.29
N LEU A 167 -16.40 13.46 25.40
CA LEU A 167 -15.61 12.26 25.67
C LEU A 167 -14.18 12.62 26.08
N LYS A 168 -13.69 12.09 27.20
CA LYS A 168 -12.29 12.30 27.66
C LYS A 168 -11.32 11.65 26.67
N LYS A 169 -10.35 12.42 26.17
CA LYS A 169 -9.34 11.98 25.20
C LYS A 169 -7.92 11.97 25.76
N TYR A 170 -7.63 12.85 26.71
CA TYR A 170 -6.28 13.02 27.26
C TYR A 170 -6.33 13.51 28.70
N GLU A 171 -5.30 13.20 29.47
CA GLU A 171 -5.13 13.60 30.87
C GLU A 171 -3.64 13.72 31.21
N VAL A 172 -3.29 14.72 32.01
CA VAL A 172 -1.93 14.93 32.52
C VAL A 172 -1.96 15.49 33.94
N ASN A 173 -1.01 15.06 34.77
CA ASN A 173 -0.81 15.57 36.13
C ASN A 173 0.08 16.82 36.11
N ALA A 174 -0.35 17.85 35.39
CA ALA A 174 0.38 19.10 35.22
C ALA A 174 -0.59 20.30 35.09
N PRO A 175 -0.15 21.53 35.42
CA PRO A 175 -0.97 22.74 35.29
C PRO A 175 -1.03 23.29 33.86
N ALA A 176 -0.50 22.56 32.87
CA ALA A 176 -0.54 22.90 31.45
C ALA A 176 -0.60 21.63 30.59
N ILE A 177 -1.08 21.78 29.35
CA ILE A 177 -1.11 20.75 28.31
C ILE A 177 -0.46 21.31 27.02
N ASP A 178 0.35 20.49 26.36
CA ASP A 178 0.78 20.65 24.97
C ASP A 178 0.82 19.24 24.37
N THR A 179 -0.18 18.91 23.54
CA THR A 179 -0.32 17.57 22.96
C THR A 179 -1.05 17.63 21.63
N SER A 180 -0.96 16.58 20.81
CA SER A 180 -1.70 16.48 19.55
C SER A 180 -2.71 15.34 19.61
N LEU A 181 -3.97 15.64 19.28
CA LEU A 181 -5.08 14.68 19.30
C LEU A 181 -5.57 14.37 17.88
N ALA A 182 -5.60 13.09 17.52
CA ALA A 182 -6.31 12.66 16.32
C ALA A 182 -7.82 12.92 16.49
N MET A 183 -8.36 13.78 15.63
CA MET A 183 -9.78 14.13 15.57
C MET A 183 -10.30 13.91 14.15
N THR A 184 -11.55 13.50 14.01
CA THR A 184 -12.22 13.37 12.70
C THR A 184 -12.44 14.74 12.08
N ALA A 185 -12.65 14.82 10.76
CA ALA A 185 -13.05 16.07 10.14
C ALA A 185 -14.46 16.47 10.60
N GLY A 186 -14.69 17.77 10.84
CA GLY A 186 -15.97 18.29 11.29
C GLY A 186 -15.85 19.31 12.42
N THR A 187 -16.98 19.86 12.85
CA THR A 187 -17.03 20.79 13.98
C THR A 187 -17.09 20.01 15.29
N HIS A 188 -16.17 20.28 16.19
CA HIS A 188 -16.00 19.61 17.48
C HIS A 188 -16.03 20.60 18.64
N LYS A 189 -16.57 20.16 19.79
CA LYS A 189 -16.46 20.86 21.06
C LYS A 189 -15.22 20.39 21.80
N LEU A 190 -14.17 21.19 21.79
CA LEU A 190 -12.95 20.96 22.54
C LEU A 190 -13.08 21.57 23.93
N THR A 191 -13.07 20.76 24.98
CA THR A 191 -13.11 21.22 26.38
C THR A 191 -11.84 20.84 27.10
N VAL A 192 -11.17 21.80 27.71
CA VAL A 192 -10.06 21.55 28.63
C VAL A 192 -10.52 21.83 30.05
N GLN A 193 -10.34 20.86 30.93
CA GLN A 193 -10.76 20.90 32.32
C GLN A 193 -9.54 20.75 33.23
N ALA A 194 -9.48 21.52 34.32
CA ALA A 194 -8.51 21.38 35.39
C ALA A 194 -9.20 21.05 36.71
N VAL A 195 -8.51 20.29 37.56
CA VAL A 195 -8.92 20.02 38.94
C VAL A 195 -7.77 20.40 39.87
N ASN A 196 -8.06 21.15 40.93
CA ASN A 196 -7.07 21.51 41.94
C ASN A 196 -7.11 20.57 43.16
N ALA A 197 -6.14 20.70 44.06
CA ALA A 197 -6.02 19.88 45.27
C ALA A 197 -7.19 20.05 46.26
N ALA A 198 -8.03 21.08 46.08
CA ALA A 198 -9.29 21.27 46.82
C ALA A 198 -10.50 20.62 46.11
N ASN A 199 -10.27 19.79 45.09
CA ASN A 199 -11.28 19.16 44.23
C ASN A 199 -12.18 20.16 43.49
N GLN A 200 -11.75 21.42 43.32
CA GLN A 200 -12.49 22.38 42.51
C GLN A 200 -12.21 22.12 41.03
N VAL A 201 -13.27 22.09 40.23
CA VAL A 201 -13.21 21.84 38.79
C VAL A 201 -13.51 23.13 38.04
N PHE A 202 -12.65 23.48 37.08
CA PHE A 202 -12.83 24.64 36.22
C PHE A 202 -12.40 24.28 34.80
N LYS A 203 -13.10 24.83 33.80
CA LYS A 203 -12.98 24.41 32.40
C LYS A 203 -13.24 25.53 31.42
N THR A 204 -12.67 25.37 30.23
CA THR A 204 -12.90 26.24 29.06
C THR A 204 -13.26 25.35 27.88
N THR A 205 -14.24 25.77 27.10
CA THR A 205 -14.73 25.05 25.93
C THR A 205 -14.65 25.94 24.71
N GLU A 206 -14.06 25.45 23.64
CA GLU A 206 -14.01 26.09 22.34
C GLU A 206 -14.70 25.21 21.28
N ASN A 207 -15.40 25.86 20.35
CA ASN A 207 -15.84 25.19 19.13
C ASN A 207 -14.70 25.32 18.11
N ILE A 208 -14.23 24.18 17.59
CA ILE A 208 -13.19 24.14 16.57
C ILE A 208 -13.72 23.39 15.36
N THR A 209 -13.26 23.75 14.17
CA THR A 209 -13.51 22.96 12.97
C THR A 209 -12.24 22.22 12.64
N VAL A 210 -12.27 20.90 12.67
CA VAL A 210 -11.15 20.11 12.16
C VAL A 210 -11.32 20.03 10.66
N GLY A 211 -10.52 20.81 9.94
CA GLY A 211 -10.38 20.71 8.50
C GLY A 211 -9.75 19.37 8.15
N SER A 212 -10.17 18.80 7.02
CA SER A 212 -9.36 17.79 6.33
C SER A 212 -7.96 18.37 6.16
N GLY A 213 -6.95 17.81 6.83
CA GLY A 213 -5.65 18.46 7.04
C GLY A 213 -5.02 19.07 5.78
N GLY A 214 -4.27 20.16 5.96
CA GLY A 214 -3.43 20.75 4.93
C GLY A 214 -2.29 19.80 4.55
N GLY A 215 -2.62 18.86 3.66
CA GLY A 215 -1.76 17.81 3.15
C GLY A 215 -2.65 16.68 2.63
N GLY A 216 -2.90 16.62 1.33
CA GLY A 216 -3.27 15.37 0.69
C GLY A 216 -4.74 15.03 0.40
N GLY A 217 -5.69 15.90 0.73
CA GLY A 217 -7.11 15.78 0.31
C GLY A 217 -7.81 14.49 0.73
N ASP A 218 -8.50 13.84 -0.21
CA ASP A 218 -9.20 12.56 -0.02
C ASP A 218 -9.06 11.71 -1.29
N LEU A 219 -9.87 10.66 -1.42
CA LEU A 219 -9.86 9.80 -2.60
C LEU A 219 -10.04 10.59 -3.92
N THR A 220 -10.64 11.79 -3.89
CA THR A 220 -10.78 12.67 -5.06
C THR A 220 -9.43 13.10 -5.66
N ASN A 221 -8.32 12.98 -4.92
CA ASN A 221 -6.97 13.23 -5.45
C ASN A 221 -6.49 12.16 -6.43
N ILE A 222 -7.05 10.96 -6.38
CA ILE A 222 -6.82 9.94 -7.40
C ILE A 222 -7.63 10.31 -8.64
N LYS A 223 -7.01 10.80 -9.70
CA LYS A 223 -7.70 11.08 -10.97
C LYS A 223 -7.75 9.86 -11.89
N HIS A 224 -6.80 8.93 -11.74
CA HIS A 224 -6.71 7.73 -12.57
C HIS A 224 -6.63 6.46 -11.71
N ILE A 225 -7.57 5.53 -11.92
CA ILE A 225 -7.50 4.18 -11.36
C ILE A 225 -7.16 3.23 -12.50
N ILE A 226 -5.94 2.69 -12.47
CA ILE A 226 -5.44 1.69 -13.40
C ILE A 226 -5.51 0.32 -12.73
N PHE A 227 -6.18 -0.64 -13.34
CA PHE A 227 -6.19 -2.02 -12.87
C PHE A 227 -5.75 -2.98 -13.98
N TYR A 228 -4.86 -3.90 -13.61
CA TYR A 228 -4.22 -4.87 -14.48
C TYR A 228 -4.28 -6.24 -13.81
N MET A 229 -4.83 -7.22 -14.52
CA MET A 229 -5.08 -8.56 -13.97
C MET A 229 -4.38 -9.63 -14.81
N GLN A 230 -3.31 -10.18 -14.23
CA GLN A 230 -2.55 -11.33 -14.72
C GLN A 230 -3.28 -12.65 -14.41
N GLU A 231 -2.68 -13.78 -14.77
CA GLU A 231 -3.34 -15.10 -14.79
C GLU A 231 -2.72 -16.12 -13.82
N ASN A 232 -3.56 -16.86 -13.09
CA ASN A 232 -3.27 -18.18 -12.52
C ASN A 232 -2.07 -18.25 -11.53
N ARG A 233 -1.99 -17.33 -10.57
CA ARG A 233 -0.95 -17.30 -9.52
C ARG A 233 -1.56 -17.13 -8.14
N PRO A 234 -1.43 -18.11 -7.22
CA PRO A 234 -1.90 -17.92 -5.86
C PRO A 234 -0.90 -17.06 -5.10
N PHE A 235 -1.35 -16.52 -3.97
CA PHE A 235 -0.52 -15.68 -3.13
C PHE A 235 0.72 -16.42 -2.61
N ASP A 236 0.57 -17.63 -2.06
CA ASP A 236 1.70 -18.36 -1.49
C ASP A 236 2.80 -18.74 -2.51
N GLN A 237 2.44 -18.96 -3.77
CA GLN A 237 3.43 -19.25 -4.82
C GLN A 237 4.33 -18.04 -5.10
N TYR A 238 3.78 -16.82 -5.09
CA TYR A 238 4.55 -15.62 -5.45
C TYR A 238 5.06 -14.85 -4.23
N PHE A 239 4.21 -14.67 -3.22
CA PHE A 239 4.48 -13.86 -2.03
C PHE A 239 4.47 -14.65 -0.73
N GLY A 240 4.45 -15.99 -0.80
CA GLY A 240 4.64 -16.85 0.36
C GLY A 240 5.95 -16.60 1.11
N ARG A 241 6.97 -16.03 0.47
CA ARG A 241 8.25 -15.64 1.11
C ARG A 241 8.38 -14.15 1.42
N MET A 242 7.34 -13.35 1.20
CA MET A 242 7.37 -11.90 1.38
C MET A 242 7.57 -11.50 2.84
N GLY A 243 7.02 -12.24 3.81
CA GLY A 243 7.30 -12.02 5.24
C GLY A 243 8.80 -12.12 5.57
N THR A 244 9.50 -13.14 5.04
CA THR A 244 10.96 -13.26 5.19
C THR A 244 11.69 -12.10 4.53
N TYR A 245 11.27 -11.69 3.33
CA TYR A 245 11.87 -10.56 2.62
C TYR A 245 11.75 -9.25 3.41
N ARG A 246 10.60 -9.00 4.03
CA ARG A 246 10.37 -7.84 4.92
C ARG A 246 11.23 -7.89 6.18
N ALA A 247 11.32 -9.06 6.82
CA ALA A 247 12.17 -9.26 7.99
C ALA A 247 13.66 -8.99 7.68
N ASN A 248 14.13 -9.41 6.51
CA ASN A 248 15.49 -9.11 6.03
C ASN A 248 15.74 -7.61 5.83
N LYS A 249 14.69 -6.80 5.70
CA LYS A 249 14.74 -5.33 5.66
C LYS A 249 14.47 -4.67 7.02
N GLY A 250 14.43 -5.44 8.09
CA GLY A 250 14.23 -4.95 9.45
C GLY A 250 12.76 -4.66 9.80
N ASN A 251 11.80 -5.07 8.98
CA ASN A 251 10.37 -4.96 9.29
C ASN A 251 9.81 -6.34 9.69
N ASN A 252 9.43 -6.45 10.95
CA ASN A 252 8.85 -7.67 11.53
C ASN A 252 7.35 -7.53 11.77
N ASP A 253 6.67 -6.65 11.02
CA ASP A 253 5.22 -6.56 11.08
C ASP A 253 4.60 -7.89 10.63
N SER A 254 3.39 -8.16 11.11
CA SER A 254 2.70 -9.40 10.77
C SER A 254 2.51 -9.53 9.26
N PHE A 255 2.74 -10.74 8.75
CA PHE A 255 2.51 -11.09 7.35
C PHE A 255 2.16 -12.57 7.31
N ASP A 256 0.99 -12.91 6.77
CA ASP A 256 0.54 -14.29 6.68
C ASP A 256 1.19 -15.02 5.49
N ALA A 257 2.43 -15.47 5.73
CA ALA A 257 3.33 -16.07 4.77
C ALA A 257 3.14 -17.59 4.66
N LEU A 258 3.62 -18.18 3.56
CA LEU A 258 3.57 -19.63 3.32
C LEU A 258 4.29 -20.41 4.43
N PRO A 259 3.59 -21.30 5.16
CA PRO A 259 4.24 -22.18 6.14
C PRO A 259 5.06 -23.27 5.42
N LEU A 260 6.39 -23.19 5.49
CA LEU A 260 7.29 -24.18 4.86
C LEU A 260 7.23 -25.57 5.49
N ASN A 261 6.62 -25.69 6.67
CA ASN A 261 6.33 -26.97 7.32
C ASN A 261 4.96 -27.55 6.94
N ALA A 262 4.18 -26.88 6.07
CA ALA A 262 3.01 -27.50 5.46
C ALA A 262 3.42 -28.79 4.74
N SER A 263 2.52 -29.76 4.72
CA SER A 263 2.81 -31.06 4.15
C SER A 263 1.51 -31.71 3.68
N LEU A 264 1.36 -31.89 2.37
CA LEU A 264 0.16 -32.48 1.78
C LEU A 264 0.49 -33.87 1.21
N PRO A 265 -0.41 -34.87 1.36
CA PRO A 265 -0.24 -36.15 0.71
C PRO A 265 -0.39 -36.01 -0.81
N ASP A 266 0.48 -36.65 -1.57
CA ASP A 266 0.39 -36.72 -3.02
C ASP A 266 -0.88 -37.44 -3.49
N TYR A 267 -1.18 -37.32 -4.79
CA TYR A 267 -2.37 -37.90 -5.40
C TYR A 267 -2.32 -39.43 -5.56
N ASN A 268 -1.14 -40.04 -5.66
CA ASN A 268 -0.97 -41.43 -6.11
C ASN A 268 -0.62 -42.39 -4.96
N ASP A 269 0.53 -42.19 -4.33
CA ASP A 269 1.15 -43.10 -3.38
C ASP A 269 1.13 -42.60 -1.93
N GLY A 270 0.59 -41.40 -1.70
CA GLY A 270 0.34 -40.82 -0.38
C GLY A 270 1.60 -40.36 0.34
N ARG A 271 2.72 -40.16 -0.38
CA ARG A 271 3.90 -39.50 0.19
C ARG A 271 3.58 -38.05 0.42
N PHE A 272 4.21 -37.48 1.44
CA PHE A 272 3.97 -36.10 1.81
C PHE A 272 4.93 -35.16 1.10
N VAL A 273 4.40 -34.06 0.58
CA VAL A 273 5.14 -33.01 -0.12
C VAL A 273 5.00 -31.73 0.67
N SER A 274 6.14 -31.15 1.05
CA SER A 274 6.22 -29.81 1.63
C SER A 274 6.51 -28.77 0.56
N PRO A 275 6.17 -27.48 0.79
CA PRO A 275 6.49 -26.43 -0.16
C PRO A 275 7.97 -26.39 -0.50
N TYR A 276 8.30 -26.20 -1.79
CA TYR A 276 9.67 -26.15 -2.28
C TYR A 276 9.86 -25.05 -3.30
N HIS A 277 11.09 -24.56 -3.40
CA HIS A 277 11.44 -23.51 -4.34
C HIS A 277 11.52 -24.09 -5.76
N LEU A 278 10.79 -23.47 -6.69
CA LEU A 278 10.82 -23.83 -8.12
C LEU A 278 12.07 -23.27 -8.78
N THR A 279 12.75 -24.11 -9.57
CA THR A 279 13.98 -23.73 -10.30
C THR A 279 13.79 -23.61 -11.82
N THR A 280 12.54 -23.39 -12.23
CA THR A 280 12.09 -23.20 -13.62
C THR A 280 11.18 -21.97 -13.68
N ALA A 281 11.20 -21.23 -14.78
CA ALA A 281 10.34 -20.06 -14.97
C ALA A 281 8.88 -20.38 -15.35
N CYS A 282 8.56 -21.66 -15.57
CA CYS A 282 7.23 -22.13 -15.93
C CYS A 282 7.04 -23.60 -15.58
N HIS A 283 5.78 -24.03 -15.56
CA HIS A 283 5.35 -25.36 -15.20
C HIS A 283 4.09 -25.76 -15.99
N GLU A 284 3.73 -27.04 -15.97
CA GLU A 284 2.47 -27.50 -16.54
C GLU A 284 1.26 -26.91 -15.79
N ASN A 285 0.12 -26.85 -16.48
CA ASN A 285 -1.12 -26.42 -15.88
C ASN A 285 -1.56 -27.39 -14.78
N LEU A 286 -2.20 -26.82 -13.76
CA LEU A 286 -3.13 -27.52 -12.89
C LEU A 286 -4.55 -27.03 -13.22
N SER A 287 -5.57 -27.60 -12.59
CA SER A 287 -6.96 -27.19 -12.82
C SER A 287 -7.42 -26.20 -11.75
N PRO A 288 -7.74 -24.95 -12.13
CA PRO A 288 -8.49 -24.02 -11.30
C PRO A 288 -10.01 -24.18 -11.47
N GLY A 289 -10.46 -25.32 -11.98
CA GLY A 289 -11.87 -25.61 -12.20
C GLY A 289 -12.68 -25.53 -10.91
N TRP A 290 -13.98 -25.25 -11.04
CA TRP A 290 -14.90 -25.17 -9.90
C TRP A 290 -14.83 -26.41 -9.00
N ASN A 291 -14.83 -27.61 -9.59
CA ASN A 291 -14.80 -28.86 -8.82
C ASN A 291 -13.46 -29.03 -8.13
N GLU A 292 -12.36 -28.79 -8.83
CA GLU A 292 -11.01 -28.96 -8.32
C GLU A 292 -10.70 -27.96 -7.21
N SER A 293 -11.08 -26.68 -7.37
CA SER A 293 -10.91 -25.68 -6.31
C SER A 293 -11.77 -25.97 -5.08
N ASN A 294 -13.04 -26.36 -5.25
CA ASN A 294 -13.89 -26.74 -4.12
C ASN A 294 -13.43 -28.05 -3.46
N PHE A 295 -12.82 -28.97 -4.23
CA PHE A 295 -12.22 -30.18 -3.69
C PHE A 295 -10.97 -29.86 -2.88
N SER A 296 -10.07 -29.01 -3.41
CA SER A 296 -8.88 -28.50 -2.70
C SER A 296 -9.21 -27.81 -1.39
N TYR A 297 -10.32 -27.05 -1.36
CA TYR A 297 -10.80 -26.35 -0.17
C TYR A 297 -11.09 -27.31 1.00
N HIS A 298 -11.68 -28.47 0.71
CA HIS A 298 -11.98 -29.52 1.69
C HIS A 298 -12.49 -28.98 3.05
N ASN A 299 -13.57 -28.19 3.00
CA ASN A 299 -14.19 -27.57 4.18
C ASN A 299 -13.26 -26.65 5.00
N GLY A 300 -12.28 -26.01 4.34
CA GLY A 300 -11.32 -25.09 4.95
C GLY A 300 -10.04 -25.75 5.45
N ALA A 301 -9.88 -27.06 5.27
CA ALA A 301 -8.63 -27.75 5.57
C ALA A 301 -7.53 -27.43 4.56
N ASN A 302 -7.90 -27.05 3.32
CA ASN A 302 -6.96 -26.68 2.25
C ASN A 302 -5.90 -27.75 1.96
N ASP A 303 -6.21 -29.04 2.18
CA ASP A 303 -5.23 -30.12 2.18
C ASP A 303 -5.32 -31.02 0.93
N TYR A 304 -6.19 -30.69 -0.03
CA TYR A 304 -6.50 -31.53 -1.19
C TYR A 304 -5.94 -31.01 -2.53
N PHE A 305 -5.13 -29.94 -2.54
CA PHE A 305 -4.52 -29.38 -3.76
C PHE A 305 -3.71 -30.41 -4.57
N MET A 306 -2.87 -31.18 -3.86
CA MET A 306 -2.11 -32.28 -4.45
C MET A 306 -3.02 -33.35 -5.04
N LYS A 307 -4.11 -33.71 -4.35
CA LYS A 307 -5.10 -34.66 -4.88
C LYS A 307 -5.85 -34.11 -6.09
N ALA A 308 -6.20 -32.83 -6.08
CA ALA A 308 -6.86 -32.17 -7.20
C ALA A 308 -5.96 -32.12 -8.44
N SER A 309 -4.63 -32.14 -8.27
CA SER A 309 -3.67 -32.17 -9.36
C SER A 309 -3.80 -33.41 -10.25
N GLY A 310 -4.34 -34.52 -9.71
CA GLY A 310 -4.66 -35.72 -10.48
C GLY A 310 -5.72 -35.54 -11.57
N SER A 311 -6.49 -34.44 -11.53
CA SER A 311 -7.44 -34.06 -12.60
C SER A 311 -6.76 -33.68 -13.91
N ILE A 312 -5.50 -33.27 -13.87
CA ILE A 312 -4.66 -32.92 -15.02
C ILE A 312 -3.43 -33.85 -15.04
N PRO A 313 -3.54 -35.04 -15.65
CA PRO A 313 -2.43 -35.98 -15.72
C PRO A 313 -1.19 -35.37 -16.38
N SER A 314 -0.02 -35.63 -15.81
CA SER A 314 1.27 -35.19 -16.32
C SER A 314 2.21 -36.38 -16.50
N SER A 315 2.99 -36.39 -17.58
CA SER A 315 4.09 -37.34 -17.77
C SER A 315 5.41 -36.88 -17.14
N ILE A 316 5.48 -35.61 -16.71
CA ILE A 316 6.68 -34.98 -16.14
C ILE A 316 6.64 -35.08 -14.61
N ASP A 317 5.51 -34.67 -14.03
CA ASP A 317 5.24 -34.71 -12.60
C ASP A 317 3.90 -35.45 -12.36
N PRO A 318 3.89 -36.79 -12.49
CA PRO A 318 2.68 -37.60 -12.39
C PRO A 318 2.09 -37.61 -10.97
N GLN A 319 2.85 -37.22 -9.95
CA GLN A 319 2.38 -37.08 -8.57
C GLN A 319 1.73 -35.70 -8.29
N GLY A 320 1.84 -34.74 -9.21
CA GLY A 320 1.25 -33.41 -9.06
C GLY A 320 1.99 -32.50 -8.08
N THR A 321 3.25 -32.82 -7.75
CA THR A 321 4.05 -32.12 -6.73
C THR A 321 4.23 -30.63 -7.00
N ARG A 322 4.18 -30.20 -8.27
CA ARG A 322 4.25 -28.79 -8.68
C ARG A 322 3.22 -27.89 -8.00
N ALA A 323 2.09 -28.43 -7.54
CA ALA A 323 1.10 -27.67 -6.77
C ALA A 323 1.68 -27.02 -5.50
N MET A 324 2.76 -27.59 -4.93
CA MET A 324 3.43 -27.09 -3.73
C MET A 324 4.63 -26.18 -4.03
N GLY A 325 4.91 -25.90 -5.31
CA GLY A 325 6.04 -25.07 -5.71
C GLY A 325 5.83 -23.58 -5.45
N TYR A 326 6.87 -22.88 -4.98
CA TYR A 326 6.87 -21.42 -4.77
C TYR A 326 8.10 -20.75 -5.41
N TYR A 327 8.00 -19.43 -5.62
CA TYR A 327 9.06 -18.52 -6.05
C TYR A 327 9.40 -17.53 -4.93
N ASP A 328 10.59 -16.93 -5.01
CA ASP A 328 11.00 -15.89 -4.07
C ASP A 328 11.59 -14.64 -4.77
N TRP A 329 12.16 -13.73 -3.98
CA TRP A 329 12.72 -12.49 -4.47
C TRP A 329 13.93 -12.67 -5.40
N ASN A 330 14.53 -13.87 -5.51
CA ASN A 330 15.57 -14.14 -6.50
C ASN A 330 14.96 -14.32 -7.90
N ASP A 331 13.72 -14.82 -7.99
CA ASP A 331 13.01 -15.02 -9.25
C ASP A 331 12.21 -13.79 -9.66
N LEU A 332 11.57 -13.14 -8.68
CA LEU A 332 10.65 -12.01 -8.84
C LEU A 332 11.08 -10.76 -8.04
N PRO A 333 12.36 -10.30 -8.14
CA PRO A 333 12.87 -9.20 -7.32
C PRO A 333 12.08 -7.91 -7.49
N TYR A 334 11.57 -7.63 -8.70
CA TYR A 334 10.80 -6.41 -8.95
C TYR A 334 9.48 -6.42 -8.19
N TYR A 335 8.73 -7.53 -8.21
CA TYR A 335 7.45 -7.62 -7.48
C TYR A 335 7.63 -7.56 -5.97
N TYR A 336 8.64 -8.24 -5.43
CA TYR A 336 8.96 -8.18 -4.00
C TYR A 336 9.33 -6.76 -3.56
N GLU A 337 10.20 -6.06 -4.30
CA GLU A 337 10.55 -4.68 -3.98
C GLU A 337 9.34 -3.74 -4.16
N LEU A 338 8.56 -3.90 -5.22
CA LEU A 338 7.41 -3.03 -5.51
C LEU A 338 6.34 -3.15 -4.42
N ALA A 339 5.99 -4.38 -4.03
CA ALA A 339 5.08 -4.66 -2.92
C ALA A 339 5.62 -4.15 -1.58
N TRP A 340 6.95 -4.20 -1.38
CA TRP A 340 7.59 -3.63 -0.20
C TRP A 340 7.52 -2.12 -0.18
N GLN A 341 7.85 -1.42 -1.27
CA GLN A 341 7.93 0.05 -1.25
C GLN A 341 6.55 0.72 -1.19
N TYR A 342 5.55 0.08 -1.78
CA TYR A 342 4.17 0.55 -1.80
C TYR A 342 3.29 -0.29 -0.86
N GLY A 343 2.25 -0.93 -1.39
CA GLY A 343 1.29 -1.70 -0.60
C GLY A 343 0.97 -3.05 -1.22
N THR A 344 0.72 -4.02 -0.35
CA THR A 344 0.23 -5.37 -0.70
C THR A 344 -0.84 -5.81 0.30
N SER A 345 -1.39 -7.01 0.12
CA SER A 345 -2.35 -7.62 1.04
C SER A 345 -2.13 -9.11 1.13
N ASP A 346 -2.12 -9.64 2.36
CA ASP A 346 -2.09 -11.08 2.65
C ASP A 346 -3.51 -11.65 2.87
N ARG A 347 -4.53 -10.86 2.52
CA ARG A 347 -5.97 -11.14 2.63
C ARG A 347 -6.74 -10.70 1.38
N TRP A 348 -6.08 -10.74 0.23
CA TRP A 348 -6.68 -10.51 -1.07
C TRP A 348 -6.96 -11.82 -1.80
N PHE A 349 -8.21 -12.03 -2.21
CA PHE A 349 -8.70 -13.29 -2.76
C PHE A 349 -9.19 -13.11 -4.21
N SER A 350 -9.15 -14.19 -4.99
CA SER A 350 -10.00 -14.28 -6.18
C SER A 350 -11.47 -14.20 -5.77
N SER A 351 -12.34 -13.74 -6.68
CA SER A 351 -13.75 -13.51 -6.33
C SER A 351 -14.49 -14.79 -5.97
N ILE A 352 -14.21 -15.88 -6.69
CA ILE A 352 -14.84 -17.20 -6.47
C ILE A 352 -13.87 -18.35 -6.79
N MET A 353 -14.13 -19.54 -6.23
CA MET A 353 -13.43 -20.79 -6.54
C MET A 353 -13.83 -21.33 -7.93
N ALA A 354 -13.36 -20.65 -8.98
CA ALA A 354 -13.68 -20.94 -10.37
C ALA A 354 -12.53 -20.48 -11.28
N PRO A 355 -12.47 -20.91 -12.55
CA PRO A 355 -11.40 -20.51 -13.46
C PRO A 355 -11.51 -19.02 -13.87
N THR A 356 -10.58 -18.58 -14.72
CA THR A 356 -10.43 -17.22 -15.25
C THR A 356 -11.73 -16.52 -15.62
N VAL A 357 -12.56 -17.11 -16.49
CA VAL A 357 -13.70 -16.41 -17.10
C VAL A 357 -14.72 -15.94 -16.04
N PRO A 358 -15.23 -16.80 -15.13
CA PRO A 358 -16.06 -16.34 -14.03
C PRO A 358 -15.40 -15.26 -13.15
N ASN A 359 -14.12 -15.39 -12.80
CA ASN A 359 -13.42 -14.37 -11.99
C ASN A 359 -13.27 -13.03 -12.73
N ARG A 360 -13.05 -13.06 -14.05
CA ARG A 360 -13.02 -11.87 -14.92
C ARG A 360 -14.41 -11.23 -15.06
N MET A 361 -15.48 -12.03 -15.08
CA MET A 361 -16.86 -11.53 -15.00
C MET A 361 -17.11 -10.79 -13.69
N TYR A 362 -16.66 -11.33 -12.55
CA TYR A 362 -16.75 -10.61 -11.26
C TYR A 362 -15.99 -9.28 -11.27
N LEU A 363 -14.80 -9.22 -11.89
CA LEU A 363 -14.07 -7.96 -12.04
C LEU A 363 -14.84 -6.93 -12.86
N PHE A 364 -15.64 -7.34 -13.86
CA PHE A 364 -16.35 -6.40 -14.74
C PHE A 364 -17.75 -6.07 -14.26
N ALA A 365 -18.47 -7.03 -13.68
CA ALA A 365 -19.89 -6.93 -13.39
C ALA A 365 -20.22 -7.16 -11.91
N GLY A 366 -19.25 -7.53 -11.07
CA GLY A 366 -19.49 -7.88 -9.66
C GLY A 366 -20.26 -9.18 -9.46
N THR A 367 -20.42 -9.99 -10.52
CA THR A 367 -21.11 -11.29 -10.56
C THR A 367 -20.67 -12.08 -11.80
N SER A 368 -20.85 -13.39 -11.78
CA SER A 368 -20.79 -14.27 -12.96
C SER A 368 -22.17 -14.72 -13.44
N PHE A 369 -23.25 -14.17 -12.87
CA PHE A 369 -24.64 -14.44 -13.26
C PHE A 369 -24.96 -15.95 -13.35
N GLY A 370 -24.42 -16.71 -12.39
CA GLY A 370 -24.58 -18.16 -12.30
C GLY A 370 -23.42 -18.97 -12.87
N HIS A 371 -22.58 -18.41 -13.73
CA HIS A 371 -21.52 -19.18 -14.39
C HIS A 371 -20.38 -19.54 -13.45
N ILE A 372 -19.98 -20.82 -13.48
CA ILE A 372 -18.88 -21.38 -12.68
C ILE A 372 -17.74 -21.94 -13.54
N ARG A 373 -17.78 -21.68 -14.84
CA ARG A 373 -16.85 -22.20 -15.84
C ARG A 373 -16.82 -21.26 -17.06
N PRO A 374 -15.92 -21.46 -18.04
CA PRO A 374 -15.83 -20.58 -19.21
C PRO A 374 -16.91 -20.92 -20.24
N ASP A 375 -18.18 -20.71 -19.87
CA ASP A 375 -19.29 -20.87 -20.81
C ASP A 375 -19.22 -19.75 -21.87
N PRO A 376 -19.51 -20.05 -23.15
CA PRO A 376 -19.51 -19.04 -24.20
C PRO A 376 -20.64 -18.04 -24.00
N ALA A 377 -20.42 -16.80 -24.43
CA ALA A 377 -21.47 -15.80 -24.47
C ALA A 377 -22.64 -16.27 -25.34
N PRO A 378 -23.90 -16.00 -24.94
CA PRO A 378 -25.06 -16.29 -25.77
C PRO A 378 -25.03 -15.42 -27.04
N ALA A 379 -25.84 -15.79 -28.03
CA ALA A 379 -26.05 -14.95 -29.20
C ALA A 379 -26.54 -13.56 -28.76
N GLY A 380 -25.80 -12.52 -29.14
CA GLY A 380 -26.07 -11.14 -28.71
C GLY A 380 -25.31 -10.69 -27.46
N GLY A 381 -24.47 -11.54 -26.84
CA GLY A 381 -23.56 -11.18 -25.76
C GLY A 381 -24.19 -11.15 -24.36
N TRP A 382 -23.35 -10.98 -23.34
CA TRP A 382 -23.77 -10.86 -21.94
C TRP A 382 -24.54 -9.56 -21.68
N THR A 383 -25.73 -9.67 -21.10
CA THR A 383 -26.59 -8.51 -20.80
C THR A 383 -26.35 -7.82 -19.45
N PRO A 384 -25.77 -8.44 -18.41
CA PRO A 384 -25.49 -7.77 -17.14
C PRO A 384 -24.60 -6.53 -17.32
N LYS A 385 -24.92 -5.45 -16.60
CA LYS A 385 -24.19 -4.19 -16.68
C LYS A 385 -22.75 -4.36 -16.17
N THR A 386 -21.78 -3.86 -16.92
CA THR A 386 -20.38 -3.77 -16.49
C THR A 386 -20.07 -2.42 -15.86
N ILE A 387 -18.94 -2.36 -15.16
CA ILE A 387 -18.36 -1.10 -14.67
C ILE A 387 -18.13 -0.11 -15.80
N PHE A 388 -17.73 -0.57 -16.99
CA PHE A 388 -17.51 0.26 -18.17
C PHE A 388 -18.79 0.92 -18.66
N ARG A 389 -19.91 0.20 -18.64
CA ARG A 389 -21.22 0.76 -18.97
C ARG A 389 -21.65 1.79 -17.92
N GLU A 390 -21.48 1.51 -16.63
CA GLU A 390 -21.79 2.47 -15.55
C GLU A 390 -20.94 3.75 -15.69
N LEU A 391 -19.64 3.62 -15.99
CA LEU A 391 -18.75 4.75 -16.25
C LEU A 391 -19.21 5.58 -17.45
N SER A 392 -19.57 4.93 -18.56
CA SER A 392 -20.13 5.59 -19.76
C SER A 392 -21.41 6.37 -19.43
N GLU A 393 -22.34 5.77 -18.69
CA GLU A 393 -23.62 6.40 -18.30
C GLU A 393 -23.43 7.59 -17.33
N LYS A 394 -22.37 7.57 -16.52
CA LYS A 394 -22.01 8.66 -15.59
C LYS A 394 -21.06 9.70 -16.20
N GLY A 395 -20.68 9.55 -17.46
CA GLY A 395 -19.76 10.48 -18.13
C GLY A 395 -18.33 10.44 -17.59
N VAL A 396 -17.93 9.35 -16.94
CA VAL A 396 -16.56 9.14 -16.44
C VAL A 396 -15.72 8.54 -17.57
N SER A 397 -14.59 9.16 -17.89
CA SER A 397 -13.72 8.71 -18.98
C SER A 397 -13.06 7.38 -18.62
N TRP A 398 -13.09 6.44 -19.57
CA TRP A 398 -12.43 5.16 -19.41
C TRP A 398 -11.91 4.63 -20.74
N LYS A 399 -10.87 3.79 -20.68
CA LYS A 399 -10.39 2.98 -21.81
C LYS A 399 -9.98 1.60 -21.36
N TYR A 400 -10.11 0.66 -22.28
CA TYR A 400 -9.62 -0.71 -22.20
C TYR A 400 -8.41 -0.84 -23.12
N TYR A 401 -7.28 -1.26 -22.59
CA TYR A 401 -6.04 -1.40 -23.36
C TYR A 401 -5.70 -2.88 -23.54
N TYR A 402 -5.84 -3.38 -24.76
CA TYR A 402 -5.48 -4.75 -25.11
C TYR A 402 -4.04 -4.82 -25.60
N GLN A 403 -3.32 -5.88 -25.22
CA GLN A 403 -1.91 -6.04 -25.59
C GLN A 403 -1.72 -6.92 -26.84
N ASP A 404 -2.67 -7.80 -27.12
CA ASP A 404 -2.65 -8.75 -28.24
C ASP A 404 -3.96 -8.70 -29.05
N SER A 405 -4.59 -9.82 -29.40
CA SER A 405 -5.95 -9.80 -30.01
C SER A 405 -7.06 -10.21 -29.05
N SER A 406 -6.76 -10.38 -27.76
CA SER A 406 -7.73 -10.73 -26.74
C SER A 406 -8.46 -9.48 -26.19
N VAL A 407 -9.79 -9.55 -26.20
CA VAL A 407 -10.67 -8.50 -25.64
C VAL A 407 -11.85 -9.20 -24.96
N PHE A 408 -11.75 -9.44 -23.65
CA PHE A 408 -12.82 -10.09 -22.89
C PHE A 408 -14.12 -9.28 -22.89
N LEU A 409 -14.03 -7.94 -22.95
CA LEU A 409 -15.21 -7.07 -23.01
C LEU A 409 -16.03 -7.25 -24.30
N ALA A 410 -15.46 -7.86 -25.35
CA ALA A 410 -16.16 -8.08 -26.61
C ALA A 410 -17.32 -9.09 -26.50
N ASP A 411 -17.34 -9.88 -25.42
CA ASP A 411 -18.41 -10.85 -25.15
C ASP A 411 -19.70 -10.21 -24.60
N TRP A 412 -19.70 -8.90 -24.33
CA TRP A 412 -20.86 -8.18 -23.79
C TRP A 412 -21.81 -7.66 -24.86
N ALA A 413 -23.10 -7.62 -24.53
CA ALA A 413 -24.16 -7.24 -25.45
C ALA A 413 -24.07 -5.79 -25.95
N ASP A 414 -23.43 -4.91 -25.17
CA ASP A 414 -23.23 -3.51 -25.52
C ASP A 414 -21.89 -3.25 -26.23
N TRP A 415 -21.14 -4.29 -26.61
CA TRP A 415 -19.83 -4.18 -27.29
C TRP A 415 -19.82 -3.17 -28.43
N SER A 416 -20.83 -3.22 -29.32
CA SER A 416 -20.94 -2.33 -30.48
C SER A 416 -20.92 -0.83 -30.12
N THR A 417 -21.34 -0.48 -28.91
CA THR A 417 -21.40 0.89 -28.40
C THR A 417 -20.14 1.31 -27.63
N GLN A 418 -19.32 0.36 -27.19
CA GLN A 418 -18.13 0.61 -26.35
C GLN A 418 -16.80 0.39 -27.10
N GLN A 419 -16.82 -0.31 -28.24
CA GLN A 419 -15.62 -0.73 -28.98
C GLN A 419 -14.64 0.41 -29.33
N ASN A 420 -15.11 1.65 -29.46
CA ASN A 420 -14.26 2.82 -29.72
C ASN A 420 -13.39 3.24 -28.52
N LYS A 421 -13.66 2.71 -27.33
CA LYS A 421 -12.87 2.91 -26.10
C LYS A 421 -11.93 1.75 -25.80
N VAL A 422 -11.90 0.75 -26.68
CA VAL A 422 -11.03 -0.42 -26.59
C VAL A 422 -9.93 -0.28 -27.62
N VAL A 423 -8.70 -0.13 -27.14
CA VAL A 423 -7.55 0.31 -27.93
C VAL A 423 -6.33 -0.55 -27.67
N ASN A 424 -5.42 -0.61 -28.63
CA ASN A 424 -4.15 -1.31 -28.44
C ASN A 424 -3.31 -0.63 -27.35
N ILE A 425 -2.50 -1.41 -26.63
CA ILE A 425 -1.62 -0.94 -25.55
C ILE A 425 -0.65 0.17 -25.98
N ALA A 426 -0.32 0.30 -27.27
CA ALA A 426 0.44 1.44 -27.77
C ALA A 426 -0.20 2.79 -27.39
N GLN A 427 -1.54 2.86 -27.37
CA GLN A 427 -2.28 4.06 -26.99
C GLN A 427 -2.10 4.42 -25.51
N TYR A 428 -1.81 3.46 -24.62
CA TYR A 428 -1.54 3.75 -23.19
C TYR A 428 -0.31 4.65 -23.07
N TYR A 429 0.77 4.31 -23.78
CA TYR A 429 2.00 5.11 -23.79
C TYR A 429 1.78 6.49 -24.43
N THR A 430 1.00 6.57 -25.52
CA THR A 430 0.61 7.85 -26.12
C THR A 430 -0.23 8.71 -25.17
N ASP A 431 -1.20 8.11 -24.47
CA ASP A 431 -2.05 8.83 -23.52
C ASP A 431 -1.25 9.35 -22.31
N LEU A 432 -0.29 8.58 -21.82
CA LEU A 432 0.64 9.01 -20.77
C LEU A 432 1.53 10.17 -21.24
N GLN A 433 2.09 10.06 -22.44
CA GLN A 433 2.96 11.10 -23.01
C GLN A 433 2.22 12.42 -23.22
N ASN A 434 0.95 12.36 -23.64
CA ASN A 434 0.14 13.53 -23.94
C ASN A 434 -0.62 14.07 -22.73
N GLY A 435 -0.57 13.40 -21.56
CA GLY A 435 -1.34 13.79 -20.38
C GLY A 435 -2.86 13.60 -20.56
N THR A 436 -3.28 12.63 -21.37
CA THR A 436 -4.69 12.35 -21.73
C THR A 436 -5.17 10.98 -21.22
N LEU A 437 -4.52 10.43 -20.19
CA LEU A 437 -4.94 9.18 -19.55
C LEU A 437 -6.39 9.32 -19.03
N PRO A 438 -7.28 8.33 -19.24
CA PRO A 438 -8.66 8.43 -18.78
C PRO A 438 -8.76 8.17 -17.27
N ALA A 439 -9.92 8.47 -16.68
CA ALA A 439 -10.13 8.36 -15.24
C ALA A 439 -10.11 6.89 -14.75
N VAL A 440 -10.56 5.96 -15.57
CA VAL A 440 -10.48 4.52 -15.30
C VAL A 440 -9.81 3.79 -16.46
N VAL A 441 -8.80 2.99 -16.14
CA VAL A 441 -8.00 2.25 -17.11
C VAL A 441 -8.05 0.78 -16.75
N PHE A 442 -8.50 -0.05 -17.69
CA PHE A 442 -8.25 -1.49 -17.62
C PHE A 442 -7.17 -1.87 -18.62
N ILE A 443 -6.12 -2.51 -18.14
CA ILE A 443 -5.13 -3.15 -19.01
C ILE A 443 -5.49 -4.64 -19.05
N GLU A 444 -5.72 -5.16 -20.26
CA GLU A 444 -5.91 -6.60 -20.45
C GLU A 444 -4.57 -7.31 -20.46
N ARG A 445 -4.59 -8.58 -20.06
CA ARG A 445 -3.45 -9.48 -20.14
C ARG A 445 -2.93 -9.64 -21.57
N ALA A 446 -1.76 -10.25 -21.70
CA ALA A 446 -1.04 -10.42 -22.96
C ALA A 446 -0.79 -11.91 -23.25
N SER A 447 -1.87 -12.70 -23.29
CA SER A 447 -1.82 -14.16 -23.34
C SER A 447 -1.15 -14.69 -24.59
N GLN A 448 -1.51 -14.16 -25.77
CA GLN A 448 -0.97 -14.62 -27.05
C GLN A 448 0.49 -14.18 -27.25
N LEU A 449 0.96 -13.21 -26.47
CA LEU A 449 2.35 -12.76 -26.44
C LEU A 449 3.19 -13.50 -25.40
N ASN A 450 2.58 -14.40 -24.63
CA ASN A 450 3.16 -15.11 -23.51
C ASN A 450 3.71 -14.17 -22.39
N LEU A 451 2.94 -13.14 -22.05
CA LEU A 451 3.30 -12.13 -21.03
C LEU A 451 2.25 -12.01 -19.90
N ASP A 452 1.24 -12.90 -19.87
CA ASP A 452 0.19 -12.90 -18.84
C ASP A 452 0.56 -13.70 -17.57
N GLU A 453 1.75 -14.31 -17.60
CA GLU A 453 2.30 -15.15 -16.52
C GLU A 453 1.54 -16.44 -16.30
N HIS A 454 0.71 -16.88 -17.23
CA HIS A 454 0.05 -18.18 -17.14
C HIS A 454 1.09 -19.32 -16.94
N PRO A 455 0.81 -20.35 -16.12
CA PRO A 455 1.70 -21.49 -15.78
C PRO A 455 2.70 -21.95 -16.85
N THR A 456 2.24 -22.16 -18.08
CA THR A 456 3.05 -22.65 -19.21
C THR A 456 4.01 -21.62 -19.82
N GLN A 457 3.91 -20.38 -19.38
CA GLN A 457 4.68 -19.25 -19.87
C GLN A 457 5.70 -18.78 -18.84
N ASN A 458 6.71 -18.07 -19.31
CA ASN A 458 7.80 -17.60 -18.48
C ASN A 458 7.34 -16.43 -17.59
N LEU A 459 7.21 -16.67 -16.28
CA LEU A 459 6.76 -15.67 -15.30
C LEU A 459 7.60 -14.40 -15.30
N GLN A 460 8.92 -14.53 -15.51
CA GLN A 460 9.84 -13.42 -15.46
C GLN A 460 9.60 -12.43 -16.61
N LYS A 461 9.17 -12.93 -17.77
CA LYS A 461 8.82 -12.07 -18.92
C LYS A 461 7.53 -11.27 -18.67
N GLY A 462 6.52 -11.89 -18.06
CA GLY A 462 5.29 -11.18 -17.68
C GLY A 462 5.52 -10.15 -16.57
N ALA A 463 6.34 -10.48 -15.57
CA ALA A 463 6.74 -9.52 -14.54
C ALA A 463 7.54 -8.35 -15.13
N ALA A 464 8.41 -8.60 -16.11
CA ALA A 464 9.13 -7.56 -16.84
C ALA A 464 8.19 -6.71 -17.73
N ASN A 465 7.12 -7.27 -18.28
CA ASN A 465 6.09 -6.51 -18.98
C ASN A 465 5.32 -5.59 -18.03
N THR A 466 4.93 -6.10 -16.86
CA THR A 466 4.30 -5.30 -15.80
C THR A 466 5.17 -4.13 -15.39
N LYS A 467 6.48 -4.37 -15.21
CA LYS A 467 7.46 -3.31 -14.93
C LYS A 467 7.41 -2.19 -15.97
N LYS A 468 7.38 -2.52 -17.27
CA LYS A 468 7.32 -1.50 -18.34
C LYS A 468 6.07 -0.61 -18.23
N LEU A 469 4.92 -1.21 -17.90
CA LEU A 469 3.66 -0.47 -17.76
C LEU A 469 3.67 0.49 -16.57
N ILE A 470 4.22 0.05 -15.44
CA ILE A 470 4.31 0.85 -14.20
C ILE A 470 5.39 1.94 -14.34
N ASP A 471 6.56 1.61 -14.88
CA ASP A 471 7.64 2.57 -15.13
C ASP A 471 7.14 3.72 -16.04
N ALA A 472 6.37 3.40 -17.08
CA ALA A 472 5.78 4.40 -17.96
C ALA A 472 4.79 5.33 -17.23
N LEU A 473 3.96 4.78 -16.33
CA LEU A 473 3.07 5.58 -15.50
C LEU A 473 3.86 6.52 -14.58
N GLN A 474 4.85 5.98 -13.87
CA GLN A 474 5.68 6.72 -12.91
C GLN A 474 6.47 7.86 -13.58
N ALA A 475 6.87 7.68 -14.84
CA ALA A 475 7.55 8.72 -15.64
C ALA A 475 6.60 9.79 -16.22
N SER A 476 5.28 9.59 -16.15
CA SER A 476 4.29 10.48 -16.75
C SER A 476 3.81 11.58 -15.79
N SER A 477 3.16 12.61 -16.34
CA SER A 477 2.47 13.64 -15.54
C SER A 477 1.29 13.08 -14.73
N ALA A 478 0.74 11.93 -15.12
CA ALA A 478 -0.38 11.29 -14.43
C ALA A 478 0.04 10.65 -13.08
N TRP A 479 1.33 10.36 -12.85
CA TRP A 479 1.83 9.66 -11.66
C TRP A 479 1.30 10.24 -10.35
N SER A 480 1.36 11.57 -10.22
CA SER A 480 0.98 12.31 -8.99
C SER A 480 -0.47 12.09 -8.54
N SER A 481 -1.34 11.61 -9.42
CA SER A 481 -2.77 11.43 -9.18
C SER A 481 -3.27 10.05 -9.61
N SER A 482 -2.38 9.07 -9.75
CA SER A 482 -2.74 7.73 -10.21
C SER A 482 -2.58 6.68 -9.13
N VAL A 483 -3.38 5.62 -9.22
CA VAL A 483 -3.12 4.34 -8.56
C VAL A 483 -3.09 3.24 -9.62
N PHE A 484 -2.05 2.40 -9.57
CA PHE A 484 -1.94 1.18 -10.36
C PHE A 484 -2.15 -0.02 -9.45
N ILE A 485 -3.14 -0.85 -9.78
CA ILE A 485 -3.52 -2.04 -9.03
C ILE A 485 -3.20 -3.26 -9.89
N LEU A 486 -2.16 -4.00 -9.50
CA LEU A 486 -1.81 -5.29 -10.08
C LEU A 486 -2.42 -6.40 -9.23
N THR A 487 -3.13 -7.33 -9.87
CA THR A 487 -3.58 -8.57 -9.23
C THR A 487 -3.66 -9.71 -10.24
N PHE A 488 -4.18 -10.86 -9.81
CA PHE A 488 -4.37 -12.06 -10.62
C PHE A 488 -5.85 -12.49 -10.56
N ASP A 489 -6.31 -13.17 -11.59
CA ASP A 489 -7.70 -13.62 -11.70
C ASP A 489 -8.03 -14.72 -10.67
N GLU A 490 -7.16 -15.72 -10.54
CA GLU A 490 -7.26 -16.86 -9.63
C GLU A 490 -5.88 -17.57 -9.41
N GLY A 491 -5.86 -18.67 -8.64
CA GLY A 491 -4.65 -19.34 -8.14
C GLY A 491 -4.06 -20.47 -8.99
N GLY A 492 -4.61 -20.78 -10.17
CA GLY A 492 -4.09 -21.76 -11.11
C GLY A 492 -4.15 -23.22 -10.66
N GLY A 493 -4.76 -23.53 -9.52
CA GLY A 493 -4.75 -24.85 -8.88
C GLY A 493 -3.53 -25.11 -7.97
N PHE A 494 -2.68 -24.11 -7.74
CA PHE A 494 -1.53 -24.18 -6.84
C PHE A 494 -1.95 -23.96 -5.38
N TYR A 495 -1.14 -24.48 -4.46
CA TYR A 495 -1.39 -24.42 -3.04
C TYR A 495 -1.41 -22.98 -2.52
N ASP A 496 -2.45 -22.68 -1.73
CA ASP A 496 -2.46 -21.57 -0.79
C ASP A 496 -3.00 -22.08 0.55
N HIS A 497 -2.29 -21.78 1.63
CA HIS A 497 -2.61 -22.30 2.95
C HIS A 497 -3.84 -21.63 3.59
N VAL A 498 -4.26 -20.46 3.09
CA VAL A 498 -5.38 -19.72 3.67
C VAL A 498 -6.68 -20.10 2.99
N ALA A 499 -7.64 -20.54 3.80
CA ALA A 499 -8.97 -20.88 3.34
C ALA A 499 -9.69 -19.65 2.71
N PRO A 500 -10.45 -19.84 1.62
CA PRO A 500 -11.40 -18.86 1.12
C PRO A 500 -12.32 -18.34 2.22
N GLN A 501 -12.63 -17.05 2.16
CA GLN A 501 -13.35 -16.35 3.23
C GLN A 501 -14.84 -16.24 2.92
N PRO A 502 -15.72 -16.17 3.94
CA PRO A 502 -17.13 -15.86 3.74
C PRO A 502 -17.30 -14.50 3.05
N ALA A 503 -18.28 -14.41 2.15
CA ALA A 503 -18.57 -13.18 1.45
C ALA A 503 -20.03 -13.12 0.98
N VAL A 504 -20.51 -11.91 0.71
CA VAL A 504 -21.90 -11.66 0.33
C VAL A 504 -22.16 -12.26 -1.05
N LYS A 505 -23.27 -12.98 -1.24
CA LYS A 505 -23.69 -13.42 -2.58
C LYS A 505 -23.95 -12.19 -3.44
N PRO A 506 -23.47 -12.15 -4.70
CA PRO A 506 -23.55 -10.93 -5.49
C PRO A 506 -24.99 -10.53 -5.81
N ASP A 507 -25.81 -11.51 -6.09
CA ASP A 507 -27.18 -11.37 -6.53
C ASP A 507 -28.02 -12.58 -6.08
N GLY A 508 -29.26 -12.66 -6.54
CA GLY A 508 -30.16 -13.78 -6.27
C GLY A 508 -29.99 -14.97 -7.22
N ILE A 509 -28.91 -15.06 -7.99
CA ILE A 509 -28.69 -16.09 -9.02
C ILE A 509 -27.79 -17.18 -8.43
N ALA A 510 -28.33 -18.40 -8.34
CA ALA A 510 -27.57 -19.55 -7.87
C ALA A 510 -26.53 -20.02 -8.91
N PRO A 511 -25.46 -20.71 -8.49
CA PRO A 511 -24.51 -21.29 -9.42
C PRO A 511 -25.15 -22.32 -10.36
N MET A 512 -24.75 -22.31 -11.63
CA MET A 512 -25.23 -23.20 -12.70
C MET A 512 -24.50 -24.55 -12.63
N TRP A 513 -24.87 -25.35 -11.63
CA TRP A 513 -24.35 -26.70 -11.47
C TRP A 513 -24.83 -27.64 -12.59
N ARG A 514 -23.95 -28.56 -12.96
CA ARG A 514 -24.26 -29.81 -13.67
C ARG A 514 -24.30 -30.95 -12.65
N SER A 515 -24.82 -32.10 -13.06
CA SER A 515 -24.97 -33.27 -12.18
C SER A 515 -23.65 -33.79 -11.57
N THR A 516 -22.52 -33.48 -12.21
CA THR A 516 -21.17 -33.88 -11.78
C THR A 516 -20.48 -32.86 -10.90
N ASP A 517 -21.06 -31.67 -10.69
CA ASP A 517 -20.36 -30.60 -9.99
C ASP A 517 -20.54 -30.68 -8.47
N ILE A 518 -19.50 -30.24 -7.76
CA ILE A 518 -19.56 -30.01 -6.32
C ILE A 518 -20.59 -28.90 -6.05
N LYS A 519 -21.55 -29.20 -5.18
CA LYS A 519 -22.58 -28.25 -4.75
C LYS A 519 -21.98 -27.28 -3.74
N ALA A 520 -21.59 -26.11 -4.24
CA ALA A 520 -21.14 -24.96 -3.45
C ALA A 520 -21.82 -23.68 -3.96
N ASP A 521 -21.77 -22.59 -3.19
CA ASP A 521 -22.46 -21.34 -3.48
C ASP A 521 -21.48 -20.17 -3.73
N PHE A 522 -21.99 -18.99 -4.10
CA PHE A 522 -21.22 -17.75 -4.25
C PHE A 522 -21.07 -16.96 -2.94
N ASP A 523 -21.23 -17.62 -1.79
CA ASP A 523 -21.14 -17.03 -0.45
C ASP A 523 -19.72 -17.05 0.14
N ARG A 524 -18.72 -17.31 -0.70
CA ARG A 524 -17.29 -17.30 -0.35
C ARG A 524 -16.46 -16.66 -1.45
N THR A 525 -15.22 -16.31 -1.12
CA THR A 525 -14.20 -15.94 -2.10
C THR A 525 -13.64 -17.20 -2.80
N GLY A 526 -12.69 -17.01 -3.71
CA GLY A 526 -11.72 -18.03 -4.08
C GLY A 526 -10.51 -18.05 -3.14
N PHE A 527 -9.40 -18.68 -3.56
CA PHE A 527 -8.13 -18.66 -2.82
C PHE A 527 -7.42 -17.32 -2.96
N ARG A 528 -6.44 -17.06 -2.06
CA ARG A 528 -5.65 -15.83 -2.11
C ARG A 528 -4.85 -15.72 -3.40
N VAL A 529 -4.76 -14.50 -3.90
CA VAL A 529 -3.95 -14.15 -5.06
C VAL A 529 -3.14 -12.88 -4.76
N PRO A 530 -1.99 -12.65 -5.42
CA PRO A 530 -1.20 -11.46 -5.17
C PRO A 530 -1.96 -10.16 -5.44
N LEU A 531 -1.68 -9.14 -4.63
CA LEU A 531 -2.08 -7.75 -4.83
C LEU A 531 -0.86 -6.85 -4.67
N ILE A 532 -0.64 -5.93 -5.62
CA ILE A 532 0.28 -4.82 -5.46
C ILE A 532 -0.45 -3.52 -5.82
N VAL A 533 -0.47 -2.56 -4.89
CA VAL A 533 -1.08 -1.24 -5.08
C VAL A 533 0.02 -0.19 -5.11
N VAL A 534 0.19 0.48 -6.25
CA VAL A 534 1.29 1.40 -6.52
C VAL A 534 0.75 2.81 -6.73
N SER A 535 1.11 3.74 -5.85
CA SER A 535 0.68 5.13 -5.92
C SER A 535 1.54 6.02 -5.02
N PRO A 536 1.71 7.33 -5.32
CA PRO A 536 2.23 8.30 -4.36
C PRO A 536 1.43 8.38 -3.06
N TRP A 537 0.15 8.00 -3.14
CA TRP A 537 -0.82 8.12 -2.05
C TRP A 537 -0.92 6.86 -1.20
N VAL A 538 -0.30 5.75 -1.60
CA VAL A 538 -0.30 4.52 -0.79
C VAL A 538 0.60 4.73 0.43
N LYS A 539 0.27 4.15 1.58
CA LYS A 539 1.13 4.13 2.77
C LYS A 539 2.40 3.33 2.49
N PRO A 540 3.60 3.79 2.90
CA PRO A 540 4.82 3.02 2.72
C PRO A 540 4.72 1.66 3.39
N HIS A 541 5.18 0.61 2.71
CA HIS A 541 5.37 -0.71 3.30
C HIS A 541 4.10 -1.36 3.85
N ILE A 542 2.91 -0.88 3.47
CA ILE A 542 1.67 -1.37 4.05
C ILE A 542 1.35 -2.80 3.60
N VAL A 543 0.91 -3.61 4.56
CA VAL A 543 0.27 -4.90 4.34
C VAL A 543 -1.16 -4.76 4.83
N SER A 544 -2.11 -4.91 3.93
CA SER A 544 -3.52 -4.92 4.32
C SER A 544 -3.93 -6.33 4.74
N HIS A 545 -4.45 -6.43 5.96
CA HIS A 545 -5.05 -7.65 6.52
C HIS A 545 -6.58 -7.66 6.39
N VAL A 546 -7.15 -6.71 5.64
CA VAL A 546 -8.60 -6.65 5.41
C VAL A 546 -8.96 -7.67 4.33
N VAL A 547 -9.92 -8.55 4.65
CA VAL A 547 -10.44 -9.53 3.69
C VAL A 547 -11.14 -8.82 2.54
N ARG A 548 -10.63 -9.01 1.32
CA ARG A 548 -11.21 -8.47 0.10
C ARG A 548 -11.04 -9.44 -1.06
N ASP A 549 -11.87 -9.29 -2.08
CA ASP A 549 -11.63 -9.89 -3.39
C ASP A 549 -11.54 -8.83 -4.49
N SER A 550 -11.36 -9.26 -5.73
CA SER A 550 -11.22 -8.37 -6.88
C SER A 550 -12.40 -7.40 -7.11
N THR A 551 -13.58 -7.65 -6.53
CA THR A 551 -14.71 -6.69 -6.57
C THR A 551 -14.48 -5.45 -5.72
N ALA A 552 -13.50 -5.45 -4.80
CA ALA A 552 -13.10 -4.23 -4.09
C ALA A 552 -12.52 -3.15 -5.01
N ILE A 553 -11.96 -3.53 -6.17
CA ILE A 553 -11.57 -2.57 -7.21
C ILE A 553 -12.80 -1.82 -7.73
N LEU A 554 -13.92 -2.54 -7.94
CA LEU A 554 -15.18 -1.92 -8.35
C LEU A 554 -15.76 -1.00 -7.28
N LYS A 555 -15.61 -1.37 -6.00
CA LYS A 555 -15.99 -0.53 -4.87
C LYS A 555 -15.18 0.76 -4.83
N LEU A 556 -13.84 0.67 -4.95
CA LEU A 556 -12.95 1.82 -5.02
C LEU A 556 -13.35 2.78 -6.15
N ILE A 557 -13.58 2.26 -7.36
CA ILE A 557 -14.05 3.05 -8.51
C ILE A 557 -15.41 3.70 -8.21
N SER A 558 -16.34 2.95 -7.62
CA SER A 558 -17.68 3.45 -7.30
C SER A 558 -17.66 4.58 -6.28
N VAL A 559 -16.90 4.42 -5.20
CA VAL A 559 -16.72 5.47 -4.18
C VAL A 559 -16.03 6.68 -4.78
N ARG A 560 -14.97 6.46 -5.57
CA ARG A 560 -14.21 7.56 -6.17
C ARG A 560 -15.05 8.42 -7.10
N PHE A 561 -15.85 7.81 -7.96
CA PHE A 561 -16.54 8.50 -9.05
C PHE A 561 -18.05 8.63 -8.85
N GLY A 562 -18.57 8.29 -7.67
CA GLY A 562 -19.99 8.41 -7.35
C GLY A 562 -20.88 7.48 -8.17
N LEU A 563 -20.40 6.26 -8.44
CA LEU A 563 -21.15 5.25 -9.19
C LEU A 563 -22.03 4.42 -8.26
N THR A 564 -23.08 3.83 -8.83
CA THR A 564 -23.90 2.86 -8.10
C THR A 564 -23.17 1.52 -8.07
N PRO A 565 -22.98 0.87 -6.90
CA PRO A 565 -22.44 -0.48 -6.86
C PRO A 565 -23.27 -1.45 -7.71
N LEU A 566 -22.61 -2.25 -8.57
CA LEU A 566 -23.30 -3.11 -9.53
C LEU A 566 -24.09 -4.25 -8.87
N THR A 567 -23.60 -4.76 -7.74
CA THR A 567 -24.14 -5.93 -7.04
C THR A 567 -24.03 -5.77 -5.53
N ALA A 568 -24.70 -6.65 -4.77
CA ALA A 568 -24.57 -6.71 -3.31
C ALA A 568 -23.13 -7.06 -2.89
N ARG A 569 -22.41 -7.88 -3.68
CA ARG A 569 -20.98 -8.18 -3.48
C ARG A 569 -20.16 -6.90 -3.51
N VAL A 570 -20.29 -6.11 -4.57
CA VAL A 570 -19.56 -4.83 -4.71
C VAL A 570 -19.95 -3.87 -3.59
N SER A 571 -21.23 -3.78 -3.24
CA SER A 571 -21.68 -2.88 -2.18
C SER A 571 -21.07 -3.21 -0.81
N ALA A 572 -20.91 -4.50 -0.51
CA ALA A 572 -20.40 -5.01 0.76
C ALA A 572 -18.87 -4.91 0.91
N GLN A 573 -18.13 -4.73 -0.18
CA GLN A 573 -16.67 -4.57 -0.12
C GLN A 573 -16.30 -3.28 0.63
N ASP A 574 -15.14 -3.36 1.28
CA ASP A 574 -14.38 -2.21 1.72
C ASP A 574 -13.74 -1.49 0.50
N ASP A 575 -13.57 -0.17 0.59
CA ASP A 575 -13.13 0.68 -0.52
C ASP A 575 -11.62 0.86 -0.66
N MET A 576 -10.82 0.06 0.06
CA MET A 576 -9.35 0.07 0.04
C MET A 576 -8.70 1.37 0.55
N THR A 577 -9.48 2.31 1.13
CA THR A 577 -8.97 3.63 1.54
C THR A 577 -7.96 3.55 2.69
N GLU A 578 -7.96 2.46 3.47
CA GLU A 578 -6.97 2.20 4.51
C GLU A 578 -5.54 2.05 3.97
N MET A 579 -5.39 1.64 2.70
CA MET A 579 -4.08 1.49 2.05
C MET A 579 -3.45 2.84 1.72
N PHE A 580 -4.23 3.92 1.74
CA PHE A 580 -3.81 5.25 1.34
C PHE A 580 -3.58 6.18 2.54
N ASP A 581 -2.71 7.16 2.33
CA ASP A 581 -2.49 8.30 3.20
C ASP A 581 -2.78 9.58 2.41
N PHE A 582 -4.02 10.06 2.56
CA PHE A 582 -4.47 11.36 2.04
C PHE A 582 -4.31 12.49 3.08
N LEU A 583 -3.71 12.23 4.24
CA LEU A 583 -3.41 13.26 5.24
C LEU A 583 -2.01 13.84 5.08
N SER A 584 -1.15 13.15 4.32
CA SER A 584 0.18 13.60 3.94
C SER A 584 0.24 14.05 2.48
N PRO A 585 1.19 14.95 2.12
CA PRO A 585 1.51 15.19 0.71
C PRO A 585 1.89 13.89 -0.03
N PRO A 586 1.59 13.77 -1.33
CA PRO A 586 1.88 12.56 -2.09
C PRO A 586 3.39 12.30 -2.18
N ARG A 587 3.78 11.03 -2.04
CA ARG A 587 5.17 10.58 -2.15
C ARG A 587 5.55 10.42 -3.62
N LEU A 588 5.84 11.54 -4.28
CA LEU A 588 6.12 11.57 -5.72
C LEU A 588 7.46 10.90 -6.10
N GLY A 589 8.40 10.83 -5.16
CA GLY A 589 9.69 10.15 -5.37
C GLY A 589 9.48 8.68 -5.69
N ILE A 590 10.07 8.22 -6.79
CA ILE A 590 10.05 6.82 -7.18
C ILE A 590 11.18 6.12 -6.40
N PRO A 591 10.88 5.09 -5.59
CA PRO A 591 11.89 4.33 -4.88
C PRO A 591 12.79 3.58 -5.86
N ALA A 592 14.01 3.24 -5.43
CA ALA A 592 14.90 2.41 -6.24
C ALA A 592 14.32 0.99 -6.38
N LEU A 593 13.80 0.66 -7.57
CA LEU A 593 13.26 -0.66 -7.89
C LEU A 593 14.31 -1.47 -8.69
N PRO A 594 14.54 -2.76 -8.36
CA PRO A 594 15.47 -3.60 -9.10
C PRO A 594 14.94 -3.89 -10.51
N ALA A 595 15.85 -4.29 -11.40
CA ALA A 595 15.45 -4.87 -12.67
C ALA A 595 14.75 -6.22 -12.42
N GLN A 596 13.76 -6.53 -13.26
CA GLN A 596 13.20 -7.87 -13.30
C GLN A 596 14.02 -8.72 -14.29
N PRO A 597 14.78 -9.74 -13.83
CA PRO A 597 15.48 -10.64 -14.73
C PRO A 597 14.48 -11.37 -15.63
N THR A 598 14.95 -11.81 -16.81
CA THR A 598 14.23 -12.67 -17.76
C THR A 598 15.07 -13.87 -18.20
N SER A 599 16.07 -14.22 -17.39
CA SER A 599 17.09 -15.22 -17.70
C SER A 599 16.73 -16.62 -17.21
N LEU A 600 15.79 -16.76 -16.26
CA LEU A 600 15.33 -18.08 -15.81
C LEU A 600 14.61 -18.77 -16.97
N VAL A 601 15.07 -19.96 -17.31
CA VAL A 601 14.56 -20.71 -18.46
C VAL A 601 13.33 -21.52 -18.06
N CYS A 602 12.43 -21.68 -19.02
CA CYS A 602 11.33 -22.64 -18.95
C CYS A 602 11.88 -24.07 -19.09
N ASP A 603 11.96 -24.79 -17.99
CA ASP A 603 12.37 -26.19 -17.94
C ASP A 603 11.38 -26.98 -17.07
N LYS A 604 10.30 -27.45 -17.71
CA LYS A 604 9.24 -28.19 -17.02
C LYS A 604 9.76 -29.44 -16.31
N THR A 605 10.89 -30.01 -16.72
CA THR A 605 11.47 -31.19 -16.03
C THR A 605 11.93 -30.88 -14.61
N LYS A 606 12.03 -29.60 -14.25
CA LYS A 606 12.38 -29.10 -12.90
C LYS A 606 11.18 -28.63 -12.08
N GLU A 607 9.96 -28.87 -12.56
CA GLU A 607 8.76 -28.49 -11.80
C GLU A 607 8.46 -29.45 -10.65
N LYS A 608 9.05 -30.65 -10.65
CA LYS A 608 8.80 -31.71 -9.68
C LYS A 608 9.52 -31.47 -8.35
N ALA A 609 8.89 -31.86 -7.24
CA ALA A 609 9.50 -31.77 -5.92
C ALA A 609 10.78 -32.62 -5.81
N PRO A 610 11.81 -32.14 -5.09
CA PRO A 610 13.01 -32.94 -4.83
C PRO A 610 12.68 -34.30 -4.21
N GLY A 611 13.18 -35.38 -4.81
CA GLY A 611 12.99 -36.75 -4.33
C GLY A 611 11.77 -37.48 -4.88
N PHE A 612 11.02 -36.86 -5.81
CA PHE A 612 9.89 -37.49 -6.48
C PHE A 612 10.24 -37.98 -7.87
#